data_AF-A0A8T9T1M8-F1
#
_entry.id   AF-A0A8T9T1M8-F1
#
_cell.length_a   1.000
_cell.length_b   1.000
_cell.length_c   1.000
_cell.angle_alpha   90.00
_cell.angle_beta   90.00
_cell.angle_gamma   90.00
#
_symmetry.space_group_name_H-M   'P 1'
#
loop_
_entity.id
_entity.type
_entity.pdbx_description
1 polymer ?
#
loop_
_entity_poly.entity_id
_entity_poly.type
_entity_poly.pdbx_seq_one_letter_code
_entity_poly.pdbx_strand_id
1 'polypeptide(L)'
;MTENLIYYNSRKRHALLTLGGLAFVAMGIFMIVTKGNWGMGLITIVFFGACAAVGGWQFFDTRPRLQITDEGILDRTLGVGIILWTDITGAYVQSVNRENFVCLYVRDEQAYVSRLPPLKRKLAGANAALGFTPLSINLSGVDLNPEQLLEYILKQSAAAQL
;
A
#
# COMPACT_ATOMS: atom_id res chain seq x y z
N MET A 1 7.78 25.01 12.33
CA MET A 1 6.94 24.93 11.13
C MET A 1 7.30 23.63 10.45
N THR A 2 6.58 22.56 10.75
CA THR A 2 6.89 21.21 10.29
C THR A 2 6.25 21.01 8.91
N GLU A 3 7.07 20.59 7.95
CA GLU A 3 6.66 20.33 6.58
C GLU A 3 5.62 19.21 6.55
N ASN A 4 4.43 19.47 5.98
CA ASN A 4 3.48 18.41 5.66
C ASN A 4 4.09 17.54 4.56
N LEU A 5 4.63 16.38 4.93
CA LEU A 5 5.23 15.45 3.97
C LEU A 5 4.12 14.60 3.34
N ILE A 6 3.82 14.90 2.08
CA ILE A 6 2.78 14.24 1.30
C ILE A 6 3.43 13.42 0.19
N TYR A 7 3.31 12.10 0.28
CA TYR A 7 3.84 11.18 -0.72
C TYR A 7 2.75 10.64 -1.63
N TYR A 8 3.05 10.61 -2.92
CA TYR A 8 2.17 10.11 -3.97
C TYR A 8 2.64 8.75 -4.49
N ASN A 9 1.71 7.99 -5.08
CA ASN A 9 2.05 6.71 -5.67
C ASN A 9 2.79 6.87 -7.01
N SER A 10 3.74 5.98 -7.30
CA SER A 10 4.49 6.02 -8.56
C SER A 10 3.60 5.69 -9.75
N ARG A 11 3.30 6.69 -10.60
CA ARG A 11 2.47 6.53 -11.80
C ARG A 11 3.08 5.57 -12.83
N LYS A 12 4.41 5.42 -12.83
CA LYS A 12 5.14 4.53 -13.76
C LYS A 12 4.75 3.06 -13.57
N ARG A 13 4.54 2.63 -12.32
CA ARG A 13 4.14 1.25 -11.99
C ARG A 13 2.76 0.92 -12.56
N HIS A 14 1.81 1.84 -12.39
CA HIS A 14 0.44 1.67 -12.89
C HIS A 14 0.36 1.77 -14.42
N ALA A 15 1.16 2.65 -15.03
CA ALA A 15 1.31 2.70 -16.47
C ALA A 15 1.84 1.38 -17.04
N LEU A 16 2.89 0.82 -16.43
CA LEU A 16 3.45 -0.46 -16.86
C LEU A 16 2.45 -1.62 -16.69
N LEU A 17 1.72 -1.67 -15.57
CA LEU A 17 0.67 -2.66 -15.34
C LEU A 17 -0.43 -2.58 -16.40
N THR A 18 -0.83 -1.35 -16.76
CA THR A 18 -1.85 -1.09 -17.78
C THR A 18 -1.37 -1.54 -19.16
N LEU A 19 -0.17 -1.15 -19.58
CA LEU A 19 0.40 -1.51 -20.87
C LEU A 19 0.62 -3.02 -21.00
N GLY A 20 1.16 -3.66 -19.95
CA GLY A 20 1.31 -5.11 -19.88
C GLY A 20 -0.03 -5.84 -20.00
N GLY A 21 -1.03 -5.40 -19.22
CA GLY A 21 -2.38 -5.96 -19.28
C GLY A 21 -3.01 -5.86 -20.67
N LEU A 22 -2.89 -4.70 -21.33
CA LEU A 22 -3.37 -4.50 -22.71
C LEU A 22 -2.68 -5.41 -23.73
N ALA A 23 -1.37 -5.63 -23.59
CA ALA A 23 -0.63 -6.55 -24.45
C ALA A 23 -1.13 -8.01 -24.30
N PHE A 24 -1.40 -8.45 -23.08
CA PHE A 24 -1.97 -9.78 -22.83
C PHE A 24 -3.41 -9.90 -23.31
N VAL A 25 -4.22 -8.84 -23.22
CA VAL A 25 -5.57 -8.82 -23.82
C VAL A 25 -5.48 -8.98 -25.34
N ALA A 26 -4.58 -8.26 -26.01
CA ALA A 26 -4.35 -8.42 -27.45
C ALA A 26 -3.92 -9.84 -27.82
N MET A 27 -3.04 -10.45 -27.01
CA MET A 27 -2.65 -11.86 -27.16
C MET A 27 -3.84 -12.82 -27.01
N GLY A 28 -4.70 -12.58 -26.02
CA GLY A 28 -5.92 -13.37 -25.83
C GLY A 28 -6.88 -13.27 -27.02
N ILE A 29 -7.08 -12.06 -27.57
CA ILE A 29 -7.88 -11.85 -28.79
C ILE A 29 -7.24 -12.60 -29.97
N PHE A 30 -5.92 -12.49 -30.14
CA PHE A 30 -5.19 -13.20 -31.19
C PHE A 30 -5.37 -14.72 -31.10
N MET A 31 -5.33 -15.30 -29.89
CA MET A 31 -5.57 -16.72 -29.67
C MET A 31 -7.00 -17.16 -30.07
N ILE A 32 -8.00 -16.33 -29.79
CA ILE A 32 -9.39 -16.62 -30.19
C ILE A 32 -9.52 -16.55 -31.72
N VAL A 33 -9.05 -15.47 -32.33
CA VAL A 33 -9.26 -15.20 -33.77
C VAL A 33 -8.45 -16.16 -34.66
N THR A 34 -7.20 -16.46 -34.30
CA THR A 34 -6.31 -17.25 -35.19
C THR A 34 -6.30 -18.74 -34.89
N LYS A 35 -6.49 -19.13 -33.62
CA LYS A 35 -6.42 -20.54 -33.20
C LYS A 35 -7.77 -21.10 -32.77
N GLY A 36 -8.82 -20.29 -32.69
CA GLY A 36 -10.13 -20.71 -32.17
C GLY A 36 -10.07 -21.16 -30.70
N ASN A 37 -9.04 -20.76 -29.94
CA ASN A 37 -8.87 -21.19 -28.55
C ASN A 37 -9.64 -20.27 -27.61
N TRP A 38 -10.96 -20.46 -27.59
CA TRP A 38 -11.89 -19.65 -26.78
C TRP A 38 -11.61 -19.74 -25.28
N GLY A 39 -11.31 -20.94 -24.76
CA GLY A 39 -11.09 -21.13 -23.32
C GLY A 39 -9.91 -20.33 -22.79
N MET A 40 -8.72 -20.57 -23.34
CA MET A 40 -7.50 -19.85 -22.90
C MET A 40 -7.56 -18.36 -23.25
N GLY A 41 -8.11 -18.01 -24.42
CA GLY A 41 -8.26 -16.63 -24.85
C GLY A 41 -9.15 -15.82 -23.90
N LEU A 42 -10.33 -16.36 -23.53
CA LEU A 42 -11.24 -15.69 -22.60
C LEU A 42 -10.65 -15.55 -21.20
N ILE A 43 -10.01 -16.60 -20.65
CA ILE A 43 -9.35 -16.53 -19.35
C ILE A 43 -8.28 -15.43 -19.35
N THR A 44 -7.48 -15.37 -20.41
CA THR A 44 -6.44 -14.34 -20.59
C THR A 44 -7.06 -12.94 -20.65
N ILE A 45 -8.07 -12.73 -21.50
CA ILE A 45 -8.72 -11.42 -21.65
C ILE A 45 -9.37 -10.96 -20.34
N VAL A 46 -10.10 -11.84 -19.65
CA VAL A 46 -10.81 -11.48 -18.41
C VAL A 46 -9.81 -11.14 -17.31
N PHE A 47 -8.80 -11.98 -17.09
CA PHE A 47 -7.81 -11.76 -16.04
C PHE A 47 -6.94 -10.53 -16.31
N PHE A 48 -6.32 -10.45 -17.48
CA PHE A 48 -5.41 -9.35 -17.81
C PHE A 48 -6.16 -8.05 -18.14
N GLY A 49 -7.39 -8.15 -18.64
CA GLY A 49 -8.28 -7.00 -18.82
C GLY A 49 -8.67 -6.38 -17.48
N ALA A 50 -8.98 -7.20 -16.47
CA ALA A 50 -9.20 -6.70 -15.11
C ALA A 50 -7.95 -6.00 -14.55
N CYS A 51 -6.76 -6.58 -14.74
CA CYS A 51 -5.49 -5.95 -14.35
C CYS A 51 -5.27 -4.60 -15.06
N ALA A 52 -5.55 -4.52 -16.37
CA ALA A 52 -5.42 -3.28 -17.14
C ALA A 52 -6.41 -2.20 -16.67
N ALA A 53 -7.66 -2.59 -16.38
CA ALA A 53 -8.68 -1.67 -15.87
C ALA A 53 -8.30 -1.13 -14.48
N VAL A 54 -7.82 -1.99 -13.58
CA VAL A 54 -7.33 -1.58 -12.26
C VAL A 54 -6.12 -0.67 -12.37
N GLY A 55 -5.14 -1.03 -13.21
CA GLY A 55 -3.96 -0.20 -13.46
C GLY A 55 -4.33 1.18 -14.00
N GLY A 56 -5.24 1.24 -14.97
CA GLY A 56 -5.74 2.49 -15.53
C GLY A 56 -6.45 3.36 -14.50
N TRP A 57 -7.35 2.76 -13.69
CA TRP A 57 -8.03 3.49 -12.63
C TRP A 57 -7.05 4.05 -11.60
N GLN A 58 -6.07 3.26 -11.18
CA GLN A 58 -5.06 3.66 -10.20
C GLN A 58 -4.06 4.68 -10.77
N PHE A 59 -3.85 4.70 -12.08
CA PHE A 59 -3.03 5.71 -12.77
C PHE A 59 -3.64 7.12 -12.67
N PHE A 60 -4.97 7.23 -12.75
CA PHE A 60 -5.69 8.51 -12.59
C PHE A 60 -5.93 8.90 -11.13
N ASP A 61 -5.66 8.00 -10.18
CA ASP A 61 -5.81 8.29 -8.76
C ASP A 61 -4.66 9.16 -8.25
N THR A 62 -4.88 10.47 -8.21
CA THR A 62 -3.93 11.47 -7.73
C THR A 62 -3.94 11.65 -6.21
N ARG A 63 -4.74 10.87 -5.48
CA ARG A 63 -4.86 11.02 -4.03
C ARG A 63 -3.54 10.70 -3.33
N PRO A 64 -3.15 11.51 -2.33
CA PRO A 64 -1.96 11.24 -1.53
C PRO A 64 -2.06 9.86 -0.86
N ARG A 65 -0.94 9.16 -0.82
CA ARG A 65 -0.85 7.81 -0.26
C ARG A 65 -0.52 7.87 1.22
N LEU A 66 0.56 8.57 1.55
CA LEU A 66 1.07 8.73 2.90
C LEU A 66 1.12 10.23 3.18
N GLN A 67 0.48 10.66 4.25
CA GLN A 67 0.53 12.02 4.77
C GLN A 67 1.08 11.96 6.17
N ILE A 68 2.17 12.68 6.40
CA ILE A 68 2.77 12.85 7.71
C ILE A 68 2.54 14.31 8.09
N THR A 69 1.76 14.50 9.16
CA THR A 69 1.28 15.79 9.64
C THR A 69 1.67 15.97 11.10
N ASP A 70 1.43 17.16 11.64
CA ASP A 70 1.69 17.45 13.06
C ASP A 70 0.80 16.63 14.01
N GLU A 71 -0.37 16.19 13.56
CA GLU A 71 -1.28 15.37 14.36
C GLU A 71 -0.86 13.88 14.38
N GLY A 72 -0.32 13.40 13.26
CA GLY A 72 0.00 11.99 13.10
C GLY A 72 0.30 11.56 11.67
N ILE A 73 0.20 10.24 11.46
CA ILE A 73 0.45 9.58 10.18
C ILE A 73 -0.87 9.06 9.59
N LEU A 74 -1.14 9.40 8.34
CA LEU A 74 -2.26 8.87 7.57
C LEU A 74 -1.74 8.09 6.36
N ASP A 75 -1.91 6.77 6.38
CA ASP A 75 -1.72 5.92 5.20
C ASP A 75 -3.07 5.45 4.66
N ARG A 76 -3.39 5.90 3.44
CA ARG A 76 -4.64 5.55 2.76
C ARG A 76 -4.74 4.05 2.45
N THR A 77 -3.61 3.36 2.28
CA THR A 77 -3.58 1.93 1.94
C THR A 77 -3.93 1.04 3.13
N LEU A 78 -3.48 1.44 4.33
CA LEU A 78 -3.89 0.82 5.60
C LEU A 78 -5.41 0.98 5.80
N GLY A 79 -5.93 2.20 5.64
CA GLY A 79 -7.37 2.47 5.76
C GLY A 79 -7.87 2.45 7.21
N VAL A 80 -7.00 2.68 8.18
CA VAL A 80 -7.32 2.82 9.62
C VAL A 80 -7.60 4.28 10.04
N GLY A 81 -7.47 5.22 9.11
CA GLY A 81 -7.51 6.65 9.39
C GLY A 81 -6.18 7.21 9.87
N ILE A 82 -6.21 8.37 10.53
CA ILE A 82 -5.01 8.99 11.12
C ILE A 82 -4.59 8.18 12.35
N ILE A 83 -3.29 7.89 12.44
CA ILE A 83 -2.60 7.30 13.58
C ILE A 83 -1.90 8.44 14.31
N LEU A 84 -2.38 8.77 15.52
CA LEU A 84 -1.87 9.91 16.29
C LEU A 84 -0.47 9.63 16.83
N TRP A 85 0.38 10.66 16.88
CA TRP A 85 1.72 10.53 17.46
C TRP A 85 1.69 10.06 18.92
N THR A 86 0.68 10.49 19.68
CA THR A 86 0.46 10.11 21.09
C THR A 86 0.21 8.62 21.29
N ASP A 87 -0.33 7.95 20.26
CA ASP A 87 -0.70 6.55 20.32
C ASP A 87 0.46 5.64 19.93
N ILE A 88 1.47 6.15 19.22
CA ILE A 88 2.64 5.40 18.79
C ILE A 88 3.59 5.22 19.99
N THR A 89 3.81 3.97 20.38
CA THR A 89 4.72 3.60 21.48
C THR A 89 6.09 3.14 20.99
N GLY A 90 6.22 2.88 19.69
CA GLY A 90 7.47 2.49 19.05
C GLY A 90 7.27 2.18 17.57
N ALA A 91 8.36 1.95 16.86
CA ALA A 91 8.34 1.55 15.47
C ALA A 91 9.61 0.77 15.13
N TYR A 92 9.55 -0.02 14.06
CA TYR A 92 10.72 -0.70 13.49
C TYR A 92 10.58 -0.84 11.98
N VAL A 93 11.70 -1.05 11.29
CA VAL A 93 11.73 -1.37 9.86
C VAL A 93 11.74 -2.88 9.67
N GLN A 94 10.89 -3.37 8.78
CA GLN A 94 10.88 -4.75 8.32
C GLN A 94 10.99 -4.77 6.79
N SER A 95 11.78 -5.68 6.24
CA SER A 95 11.92 -5.84 4.78
C SER A 95 11.51 -7.25 4.35
N VAL A 96 10.71 -7.33 3.28
CA VAL A 96 10.32 -8.59 2.64
C VAL A 96 10.36 -8.41 1.13
N ASN A 97 11.02 -9.33 0.41
CA ASN A 97 11.14 -9.28 -1.05
C ASN A 97 11.66 -7.94 -1.62
N ARG A 98 12.61 -7.29 -0.92
CA ARG A 98 13.17 -5.96 -1.25
C ARG A 98 12.18 -4.80 -1.12
N GLU A 99 10.99 -5.06 -0.56
CA GLU A 99 10.05 -4.03 -0.16
C GLU A 99 10.22 -3.72 1.33
N ASN A 100 10.33 -2.43 1.66
CA ASN A 100 10.54 -1.97 3.03
C ASN A 100 9.22 -1.48 3.63
N PHE A 101 9.04 -1.78 4.91
CA PHE A 101 7.87 -1.45 5.69
C PHE A 101 8.30 -0.83 7.00
N VAL A 102 7.59 0.21 7.45
CA VAL A 102 7.70 0.72 8.82
C VAL A 102 6.53 0.20 9.61
N CYS A 103 6.81 -0.69 10.56
CA CYS A 103 5.83 -1.30 11.42
C CYS A 103 5.69 -0.47 12.70
N LEU A 104 4.48 -0.01 12.99
CA LEU A 104 4.19 0.79 14.16
C LEU A 104 3.70 -0.10 15.30
N TYR A 105 4.21 0.16 16.50
CA TYR A 105 3.61 -0.24 17.76
C TYR A 105 2.76 0.90 18.28
N VAL A 106 1.51 0.60 18.60
CA VAL A 106 0.58 1.56 19.18
C VAL A 106 0.03 1.05 20.49
N ARG A 107 -0.40 1.97 21.36
CA ARG A 107 -0.93 1.66 22.69
C ARG A 107 -2.18 0.78 22.66
N ASP A 108 -3.11 1.09 21.75
CA ASP A 108 -4.34 0.31 21.54
C ASP A 108 -4.46 -0.06 20.06
N GLU A 109 -3.90 -1.22 19.69
CA GLU A 109 -3.97 -1.74 18.33
C GLU A 109 -5.42 -2.05 17.89
N GLN A 110 -6.26 -2.51 18.82
CA GLN A 110 -7.64 -2.89 18.53
C GLN A 110 -8.49 -1.67 18.16
N ALA A 111 -8.23 -0.50 18.75
CA ALA A 111 -8.88 0.77 18.39
C ALA A 111 -8.66 1.15 16.91
N TYR A 112 -7.56 0.72 16.29
CA TYR A 112 -7.28 0.95 14.88
C TYR A 112 -7.77 -0.19 13.99
N VAL A 113 -7.51 -1.44 14.39
CA VAL A 113 -7.87 -2.63 13.63
C VAL A 113 -9.40 -2.81 13.54
N SER A 114 -10.15 -2.36 14.54
CA SER A 114 -11.61 -2.34 14.53
C SER A 114 -12.21 -1.38 13.49
N ARG A 115 -11.45 -0.39 13.01
CA ARG A 115 -11.88 0.53 11.92
C ARG A 115 -11.82 -0.13 10.55
N LEU A 116 -11.09 -1.25 10.42
CA LEU A 116 -10.95 -1.96 9.16
C LEU A 116 -12.20 -2.76 8.80
N PRO A 117 -12.51 -2.88 7.49
CA PRO A 117 -13.50 -3.84 7.00
C PRO A 117 -13.17 -5.28 7.45
N PRO A 118 -14.18 -6.16 7.65
CA PRO A 118 -13.98 -7.50 8.20
C PRO A 118 -12.92 -8.34 7.48
N LEU A 119 -12.85 -8.23 6.15
CA LEU A 119 -11.86 -8.94 5.35
C LEU A 119 -10.43 -8.45 5.62
N LYS A 120 -10.22 -7.13 5.64
CA LYS A 120 -8.89 -6.53 5.94
C LYS A 120 -8.47 -6.84 7.37
N ARG A 121 -9.40 -6.81 8.33
CA ARG A 121 -9.15 -7.18 9.73
C ARG A 121 -8.60 -8.59 9.87
N LYS A 122 -9.20 -9.55 9.17
CA LYS A 122 -8.77 -10.96 9.19
C LYS A 122 -7.38 -11.14 8.58
N LEU A 123 -7.06 -10.38 7.53
CA LEU A 123 -5.76 -10.40 6.87
C LEU A 123 -4.66 -9.71 7.69
N ALA A 124 -4.99 -8.64 8.41
CA ALA A 124 -4.04 -7.90 9.24
C ALA A 124 -3.40 -8.81 10.31
N GLY A 125 -4.18 -9.72 10.91
CA GLY A 125 -3.67 -10.69 11.87
C GLY A 125 -2.81 -11.80 11.25
N ALA A 126 -3.02 -12.14 9.97
CA ALA A 126 -2.24 -13.18 9.29
C ALA A 126 -0.78 -12.76 9.04
N ASN A 127 -0.54 -11.45 8.87
CA ASN A 127 0.80 -10.92 8.63
C ASN A 127 1.67 -10.91 9.90
N ALA A 128 1.10 -11.09 11.08
CA ALA A 128 1.84 -11.18 12.34
C ALA A 128 2.85 -12.35 12.34
N ALA A 129 2.52 -13.46 11.67
CA ALA A 129 3.43 -14.61 11.52
C ALA A 129 4.71 -14.28 10.72
N LEU A 130 4.68 -13.20 9.93
CA LEU A 130 5.82 -12.70 9.16
C LEU A 130 6.54 -11.56 9.89
N GLY A 131 6.20 -11.30 11.16
CA GLY A 131 6.82 -10.25 11.96
C GLY A 131 6.33 -8.84 11.62
N PHE A 132 5.13 -8.69 11.08
CA PHE A 132 4.50 -7.38 10.85
C PHE A 132 3.50 -7.03 11.95
N THR A 133 3.35 -5.74 12.22
CA THR A 133 2.20 -5.25 12.99
C THR A 133 1.00 -5.02 12.05
N PRO A 134 -0.25 -5.01 12.54
CA PRO A 134 -1.41 -4.60 11.76
C PRO A 134 -1.30 -3.18 11.18
N LEU A 135 -0.41 -2.36 11.74
CA LEU A 135 -0.11 -0.99 11.34
C LEU A 135 1.26 -0.89 10.66
N SER A 136 1.47 -1.67 9.61
CA SER A 136 2.67 -1.64 8.78
C SER A 136 2.50 -0.73 7.56
N ILE A 137 3.21 0.39 7.56
CA ILE A 137 3.26 1.33 6.44
C ILE A 137 4.19 0.76 5.37
N ASN A 138 3.64 0.44 4.20
CA ASN A 138 4.42 -0.01 3.05
C ASN A 138 5.06 1.20 2.36
N LEU A 139 6.38 1.18 2.19
CA LEU A 139 7.15 2.25 1.54
C LEU A 139 7.42 2.00 0.05
N SER A 140 6.94 0.89 -0.51
CA SER A 140 7.20 0.50 -1.88
C SER A 140 6.63 1.50 -2.87
N GLY A 141 7.49 2.09 -3.70
CA GLY A 141 7.09 3.11 -4.68
C GLY A 141 6.91 4.51 -4.08
N VAL A 142 7.33 4.71 -2.83
CA VAL A 142 7.60 6.02 -2.25
C VAL A 142 9.11 6.22 -2.22
N ASP A 143 9.59 7.37 -2.70
CA ASP A 143 11.02 7.71 -2.68
C ASP A 143 11.40 8.23 -1.29
N LEU A 144 11.51 7.31 -0.34
CA LEU A 144 11.83 7.61 1.06
C LEU A 144 12.76 6.54 1.61
N ASN A 145 13.78 6.99 2.33
CA ASN A 145 14.65 6.09 3.07
C ASN A 145 13.90 5.55 4.31
N PRO A 146 13.75 4.22 4.47
CA PRO A 146 13.03 3.62 5.59
C PRO A 146 13.58 3.98 6.96
N GLU A 147 14.91 4.05 7.08
CA GLU A 147 15.60 4.36 8.32
C GLU A 147 15.38 5.84 8.72
N GLN A 148 15.42 6.76 7.75
CA GLN A 148 15.10 8.17 7.99
C GLN A 148 13.65 8.36 8.43
N LEU A 149 12.71 7.63 7.81
CA LEU A 149 11.31 7.68 8.23
C LEU A 149 11.14 7.12 9.65
N LEU A 150 11.80 6.00 9.96
CA LEU A 150 11.77 5.42 11.30
C LEU A 150 12.27 6.42 12.35
N GLU A 151 13.42 7.04 12.11
CA GLU A 151 14.00 8.02 13.01
C GLU A 151 13.08 9.22 13.21
N TYR A 152 12.47 9.72 12.12
CA TYR A 152 11.48 10.79 12.19
C TYR A 152 10.27 10.41 13.06
N ILE A 153 9.72 9.21 12.85
CA ILE A 153 8.55 8.71 13.59
C ILE A 153 8.86 8.59 15.08
N LEU A 154 10.00 8.00 15.44
CA LEU A 154 10.41 7.83 16.84
C LEU A 154 10.63 9.18 17.52
N LYS A 155 11.23 10.14 16.82
CA LYS A 155 11.43 11.50 17.34
C LYS A 155 10.10 12.21 17.60
N GLN A 156 9.15 12.13 16.68
CA GLN A 156 7.84 12.77 16.82
C GLN A 156 6.98 12.10 17.90
N SER A 157 6.96 10.77 17.96
CA SER A 157 6.21 10.05 18.99
C SER A 157 6.75 10.35 20.39
N ALA A 158 8.08 10.45 20.54
CA ALA A 158 8.70 10.82 21.81
C ALA A 158 8.36 12.26 22.22
N ALA A 159 8.39 13.20 21.27
CA ALA A 159 8.02 14.59 21.54
C ALA A 159 6.54 14.77 21.93
N ALA A 160 5.65 13.97 21.36
CA ALA A 160 4.21 14.00 21.67
C ALA A 160 3.84 13.35 23.02
N GLN A 161 4.79 12.66 23.66
CA GLN A 161 4.60 11.98 24.94
C GLN A 161 5.12 12.79 26.15
N LEU A 162 5.79 13.92 25.90
CA LEU A 162 6.26 14.89 26.89
C LEU A 162 5.16 15.91 27.22
#